data_AF-A0A1M7JID8-F1
#
_entry.id   AF-A0A1M7JID8-F1
#
_cell.length_a   1.000
_cell.length_b   1.000
_cell.length_c   1.000
_cell.angle_alpha   90.00
_cell.angle_beta   90.00
_cell.angle_gamma   90.00
#
_symmetry.space_group_name_H-M   'P 1'
#
loop_
_entity.id
_entity.type
_entity.pdbx_description
1 polymer ?
#
loop_
_entity_poly.entity_id
_entity_poly.type
_entity_poly.pdbx_seq_one_letter_code
_entity_poly.pdbx_strand_id
1 'polypeptide(L)'
;MTKFILCLAVAASTIFYSCNKKEFSEPPGKALVAKSPGALAVAKKVYIPKVIWNIPNNNDYNNDASLYSNTRRAESDDFVAFWAKDFGATPATNTDPNKRFDITRILTECGRFFQYYRDTLKFVEKGRSVSDTLKALIYVTNSTDGTAYGGGAENKVGILWVTPPRINTEPFGAVAHELGHVFQYYVHADGAWGYTSSPQGSNGQTIFEMTSQYMLWQVYPTWMTFENYHLQSFMQYTNYAFLHEINQYHSPYVLEYWSNKRGKDFVAKLWKGATRGEDPVMTYKRITQTDQKTFNDEMFDAYRKFVTWDMPRIETVAKQYANKHTSKLNASTDGWYRISPDVCPQNYGYNAIRLDVPTAGTNVRLQFRGIAGASGFRSIKVDKAGWRYGFLAVKTDGSRVYGDTYSSSTGDLNFAVPANTAFLWLVVSGAPTEHWEHLNDNSDTNDEQWPYEIKLEGTTINKAFIK
;
A
#
# COMPACT_ATOMS: atom_id res chain seq x y z
N MET A 1 22.94 -24.35 -5.79
CA MET A 1 21.94 -23.40 -6.33
C MET A 1 20.82 -23.30 -5.31
N THR A 2 20.90 -22.30 -4.45
CA THR A 2 20.01 -22.12 -3.29
C THR A 2 18.70 -21.50 -3.79
N LYS A 3 17.60 -22.24 -3.68
CA LYS A 3 16.24 -21.75 -4.01
C LYS A 3 15.80 -20.82 -2.88
N PHE A 4 15.78 -19.52 -3.13
CA PHE A 4 15.12 -18.56 -2.25
C PHE A 4 13.60 -18.70 -2.43
N ILE A 5 12.89 -19.06 -1.37
CA ILE A 5 11.43 -18.95 -1.24
C ILE A 5 11.21 -17.85 -0.20
N LEU A 6 10.71 -16.71 -0.64
CA LEU A 6 10.40 -15.57 0.23
C LEU A 6 8.96 -15.75 0.74
N CYS A 7 8.81 -16.02 2.04
CA CYS A 7 7.51 -16.04 2.74
C CYS A 7 7.59 -14.98 3.85
N LEU A 8 6.78 -13.93 3.78
CA LEU A 8 6.59 -13.00 4.90
C LEU A 8 5.33 -13.38 5.68
N ALA A 9 5.44 -13.34 7.01
CA ALA A 9 4.34 -13.62 7.94
C ALA A 9 3.77 -12.31 8.49
N VAL A 10 2.44 -12.15 8.46
CA VAL A 10 1.74 -11.04 9.11
C VAL A 10 1.20 -11.51 10.47
N ALA A 11 1.73 -10.94 11.56
CA ALA A 11 1.15 -11.08 12.90
C ALA A 11 0.43 -9.77 13.26
N ALA A 12 -0.83 -9.85 13.71
CA ALA A 12 -1.55 -8.70 14.25
C ALA A 12 -2.36 -9.08 15.49
N SER A 13 -2.18 -8.24 16.52
CA SER A 13 -2.65 -8.35 17.90
C SER A 13 -4.15 -8.00 18.03
N THR A 14 -4.87 -8.78 18.84
CA THR A 14 -6.31 -8.60 19.09
C THR A 14 -6.60 -7.64 20.24
N ILE A 15 -7.37 -6.58 20.01
CA ILE A 15 -8.15 -5.88 21.04
C ILE A 15 -9.59 -5.75 20.54
N PHE A 16 -10.52 -6.37 21.26
CA PHE A 16 -11.95 -6.36 20.94
C PHE A 16 -12.60 -5.07 21.45
N TYR A 17 -13.29 -4.35 20.57
CA TYR A 17 -14.31 -3.38 20.96
C TYR A 17 -15.62 -3.69 20.23
N SER A 18 -16.68 -3.88 21.01
CA SER A 18 -18.05 -4.11 20.55
C SER A 18 -18.73 -2.77 20.26
N CYS A 19 -19.35 -2.61 19.09
CA CYS A 19 -20.34 -1.57 18.84
C CYS A 19 -21.44 -2.01 17.86
N ASN A 20 -22.67 -1.58 18.18
CA ASN A 20 -23.96 -1.97 17.62
C ASN A 20 -24.18 -1.65 16.13
N LYS A 21 -24.96 -2.52 15.48
CA LYS A 21 -25.45 -2.43 14.10
C LYS A 21 -26.35 -1.20 13.87
N LYS A 22 -26.10 -0.49 12.76
CA LYS A 22 -27.12 0.31 12.06
C LYS A 22 -27.12 -0.08 10.59
N GLU A 23 -28.32 -0.32 10.09
CA GLU A 23 -28.63 -0.72 8.71
C GLU A 23 -28.23 0.38 7.72
N PHE A 24 -27.60 -0.02 6.61
CA PHE A 24 -27.38 0.81 5.44
C PHE A 24 -28.01 0.13 4.22
N SER A 25 -28.78 0.91 3.46
CA SER A 25 -29.50 0.54 2.25
C SER A 25 -28.57 0.41 1.04
N GLU A 26 -28.88 -0.55 0.16
CA GLU A 26 -28.19 -0.84 -1.09
C GLU A 26 -28.32 0.29 -2.13
N PRO A 27 -27.29 0.56 -2.95
CA PRO A 27 -27.43 1.38 -4.15
C PRO A 27 -27.88 0.53 -5.37
N PRO A 28 -28.57 1.15 -6.35
CA PRO A 28 -29.34 0.44 -7.38
C PRO A 28 -28.47 -0.19 -8.48
N GLY A 29 -28.90 -1.38 -8.92
CA GLY A 29 -28.27 -2.18 -9.95
C GLY A 29 -28.18 -1.49 -11.32
N LYS A 30 -27.04 -1.67 -11.99
CA LYS A 30 -26.86 -1.34 -13.40
C LYS A 30 -27.06 -2.60 -14.25
N ALA A 31 -27.93 -2.44 -15.24
CA ALA A 31 -28.32 -3.45 -16.23
C ALA A 31 -27.13 -4.04 -17.00
N LEU A 32 -27.22 -5.35 -17.24
CA LEU A 32 -26.29 -6.15 -18.03
C LEU A 32 -26.37 -5.76 -19.51
N VAL A 33 -25.26 -5.28 -20.08
CA VAL A 33 -25.09 -5.17 -21.53
C VAL A 33 -24.62 -6.54 -22.05
N ALA A 34 -25.37 -7.09 -23.01
CA ALA A 34 -25.09 -8.38 -23.63
C ALA A 34 -23.73 -8.37 -24.37
N LYS A 35 -22.90 -9.39 -24.09
CA LYS A 35 -21.62 -9.65 -24.77
C LYS A 35 -21.89 -10.21 -26.17
N SER A 36 -21.24 -9.65 -27.20
CA SER A 36 -21.11 -10.28 -28.51
C SER A 36 -20.31 -11.61 -28.41
N PRO A 37 -20.59 -12.61 -29.25
CA PRO A 37 -19.95 -13.92 -29.18
C PRO A 37 -18.52 -13.85 -29.74
N GLY A 38 -17.54 -13.62 -28.87
CA GLY A 38 -16.12 -13.86 -29.16
C GLY A 38 -15.82 -15.36 -29.13
N ALA A 39 -14.86 -15.80 -29.93
CA ALA A 39 -14.38 -17.18 -30.00
C ALA A 39 -14.28 -17.84 -28.62
N LEU A 40 -14.77 -19.08 -28.50
CA LEU A 40 -14.75 -19.87 -27.26
C LEU A 40 -13.33 -19.87 -26.67
N ALA A 41 -13.15 -19.18 -25.55
CA ALA A 41 -11.89 -19.21 -24.82
C ALA A 41 -11.62 -20.66 -24.37
N VAL A 42 -10.42 -21.17 -24.66
CA VAL A 42 -10.01 -22.51 -24.20
C VAL A 42 -10.07 -22.54 -22.67
N ALA A 43 -10.75 -23.55 -22.11
CA ALA A 43 -10.89 -23.68 -20.66
C ALA A 43 -9.52 -23.91 -20.00
N LYS A 44 -9.27 -23.22 -18.88
CA LYS A 44 -8.02 -23.38 -18.12
C LYS A 44 -7.92 -24.76 -17.48
N LYS A 45 -6.70 -25.29 -17.43
CA LYS A 45 -6.40 -26.61 -16.85
C LYS A 45 -6.05 -26.49 -15.38
N VAL A 46 -6.37 -27.53 -14.62
CA VAL A 46 -5.85 -27.69 -13.25
C VAL A 46 -4.48 -28.38 -13.32
N TYR A 47 -3.49 -27.76 -12.70
CA TYR A 47 -2.14 -28.30 -12.55
C TYR A 47 -1.77 -28.25 -11.07
N ILE A 48 -1.49 -29.41 -10.48
CA ILE A 48 -1.07 -29.54 -9.08
C ILE A 48 0.45 -29.80 -9.08
N PRO A 49 1.26 -28.85 -8.58
CA PRO A 49 2.71 -29.01 -8.46
C PRO A 49 3.10 -30.23 -7.64
N LYS A 50 4.31 -30.76 -7.87
CA LYS A 50 4.80 -31.94 -7.13
C LYS A 50 5.02 -31.63 -5.66
N VAL A 51 5.50 -30.42 -5.36
CA VAL A 51 5.74 -29.94 -4.01
C VAL A 51 5.01 -28.61 -3.87
N ILE A 52 4.13 -28.53 -2.89
CA ILE A 52 3.42 -27.31 -2.53
C ILE A 52 3.76 -27.02 -1.07
N TRP A 53 4.22 -25.79 -0.82
CA TRP A 53 4.50 -25.36 0.54
C TRP A 53 3.25 -25.52 1.43
N ASN A 54 3.46 -25.97 2.67
CA ASN A 54 2.41 -26.21 3.65
C ASN A 54 1.31 -27.23 3.24
N ILE A 55 1.63 -28.11 2.29
CA ILE A 55 0.78 -29.25 1.88
C ILE A 55 1.61 -30.54 2.02
N PRO A 56 1.02 -31.67 2.47
CA PRO A 56 1.75 -32.92 2.58
C PRO A 56 2.34 -33.36 1.22
N ASN A 57 3.65 -33.68 1.20
CA ASN A 57 4.37 -34.08 -0.01
C ASN A 57 3.78 -35.33 -0.72
N ASN A 58 3.02 -36.14 0.02
CA ASN A 58 2.37 -37.36 -0.46
C ASN A 58 0.84 -37.28 -0.39
N ASN A 59 0.26 -36.07 -0.46
CA ASN A 59 -1.20 -35.92 -0.49
C ASN A 59 -1.77 -36.57 -1.76
N ASP A 60 -2.48 -37.68 -1.61
CA ASP A 60 -3.18 -38.33 -2.72
C ASP A 60 -4.58 -37.71 -2.88
N TYR A 61 -4.76 -36.89 -3.90
CA TYR A 61 -6.02 -36.21 -4.19
C TYR A 61 -7.16 -37.15 -4.63
N ASN A 62 -6.86 -38.41 -4.98
CA ASN A 62 -7.86 -39.42 -5.33
C ASN A 62 -8.26 -40.29 -4.13
N ASN A 63 -7.63 -40.11 -2.98
CA ASN A 63 -7.97 -40.81 -1.74
C ASN A 63 -8.70 -39.86 -0.79
N ASP A 64 -9.96 -40.17 -0.47
CA ASP A 64 -10.79 -39.35 0.41
C ASP A 64 -10.24 -39.22 1.84
N ALA A 65 -9.39 -40.15 2.29
CA ALA A 65 -8.75 -40.11 3.61
C ALA A 65 -7.59 -39.10 3.71
N SER A 66 -7.06 -38.65 2.56
CA SER A 66 -6.02 -37.61 2.47
C SER A 66 -6.50 -36.29 3.06
N LEU A 67 -5.54 -35.44 3.45
CA LEU A 67 -5.85 -34.12 4.00
C LEU A 67 -6.70 -33.32 3.00
N TYR A 68 -6.28 -33.31 1.73
CA TYR A 68 -7.01 -32.72 0.60
C TYR A 68 -7.40 -33.81 -0.41
N SER A 69 -8.60 -33.71 -0.98
CA SER A 69 -9.17 -34.71 -1.88
C SER A 69 -10.04 -34.05 -2.96
N ASN A 70 -10.18 -34.69 -4.12
CA ASN A 70 -11.09 -34.30 -5.18
C ASN A 70 -12.59 -34.36 -4.77
N THR A 71 -12.92 -35.02 -3.66
CA THR A 71 -14.27 -34.99 -3.04
C THR A 71 -14.54 -33.69 -2.27
N ARG A 72 -13.49 -32.99 -1.84
CA ARG A 72 -13.53 -31.72 -1.09
C ARG A 72 -12.90 -30.61 -1.91
N ARG A 73 -13.54 -30.36 -3.05
CA ARG A 73 -13.04 -29.51 -4.12
C ARG A 73 -14.15 -28.67 -4.73
N ALA A 74 -13.82 -27.45 -5.13
CA ALA A 74 -14.70 -26.57 -5.90
C ALA A 74 -13.88 -25.83 -6.97
N GLU A 75 -14.52 -25.38 -8.05
CA GLU A 75 -13.85 -24.69 -9.16
C GLU A 75 -14.63 -23.46 -9.64
N SER A 76 -13.89 -22.48 -10.14
CA SER A 76 -14.38 -21.41 -11.02
C SER A 76 -13.54 -21.39 -12.30
N ASP A 77 -13.77 -20.45 -13.21
CA ASP A 77 -12.99 -20.34 -14.46
C ASP A 77 -11.49 -20.15 -14.20
N ASP A 78 -11.15 -19.38 -13.16
CA ASP A 78 -9.77 -18.97 -12.86
C ASP A 78 -9.13 -19.78 -11.70
N PHE A 79 -9.93 -20.52 -10.91
CA PHE A 79 -9.46 -21.17 -9.67
C PHE A 79 -9.94 -22.60 -9.49
N VAL A 80 -9.15 -23.39 -8.76
CA VAL A 80 -9.58 -24.63 -8.10
C VAL A 80 -9.24 -24.54 -6.62
N ALA A 81 -10.22 -24.85 -5.78
CA ALA A 81 -10.07 -24.84 -4.33
C ALA A 81 -10.15 -26.26 -3.77
N PHE A 82 -9.35 -26.53 -2.75
CA PHE A 82 -9.38 -27.71 -1.91
C PHE A 82 -9.47 -27.29 -0.45
N TRP A 83 -10.17 -28.07 0.38
CA TRP A 83 -10.20 -27.84 1.82
C TRP A 83 -9.88 -29.12 2.60
N ALA A 84 -9.28 -28.93 3.78
CA ALA A 84 -8.89 -30.00 4.65
C ALA A 84 -10.10 -30.87 5.06
N LYS A 85 -9.89 -32.18 5.25
CA LYS A 85 -10.94 -33.13 5.66
C LYS A 85 -11.67 -32.76 6.95
N ASP A 86 -11.03 -32.00 7.82
CA ASP A 86 -11.58 -31.53 9.10
C ASP A 86 -12.81 -30.62 8.96
N PHE A 87 -13.04 -30.06 7.77
CA PHE A 87 -14.21 -29.22 7.48
C PHE A 87 -15.44 -30.01 7.01
N GLY A 88 -15.29 -31.31 6.73
CA GLY A 88 -16.33 -32.14 6.15
C GLY A 88 -16.57 -31.87 4.65
N ALA A 89 -17.63 -32.47 4.11
CA ALA A 89 -17.99 -32.32 2.69
C ALA A 89 -18.57 -30.94 2.35
N THR A 90 -19.26 -30.31 3.30
CA THR A 90 -19.96 -29.04 3.09
C THR A 90 -19.56 -28.02 4.18
N PRO A 91 -18.47 -27.26 3.98
CA PRO A 91 -18.00 -26.29 4.99
C PRO A 91 -19.04 -25.21 5.31
N ALA A 92 -19.90 -24.84 4.36
CA ALA A 92 -20.93 -23.82 4.55
C ALA A 92 -21.97 -24.18 5.63
N THR A 93 -22.17 -25.48 5.88
CA THR A 93 -23.10 -25.99 6.89
C THR A 93 -22.39 -26.60 8.10
N ASN A 94 -21.08 -26.37 8.25
CA ASN A 94 -20.33 -26.89 9.38
C ASN A 94 -20.91 -26.37 10.69
N THR A 95 -21.15 -27.26 11.67
CA THR A 95 -21.77 -26.88 12.95
C THR A 95 -20.86 -26.01 13.80
N ASP A 96 -19.54 -26.13 13.65
CA ASP A 96 -18.54 -25.25 14.27
C ASP A 96 -18.42 -23.94 13.47
N PRO A 97 -18.82 -22.78 14.03
CA PRO A 97 -18.72 -21.49 13.34
C PRO A 97 -17.30 -21.11 12.94
N ASN A 98 -16.27 -21.58 13.67
CA ASN A 98 -14.86 -21.30 13.34
C ASN A 98 -14.36 -22.13 12.16
N LYS A 99 -15.13 -23.11 11.72
CA LYS A 99 -14.85 -23.97 10.56
C LYS A 99 -15.83 -23.72 9.40
N ARG A 100 -16.80 -22.83 9.60
CA ARG A 100 -17.85 -22.53 8.63
C ARG A 100 -17.39 -21.47 7.65
N PHE A 101 -17.41 -21.79 6.37
CA PHE A 101 -17.14 -20.85 5.28
C PHE A 101 -17.87 -21.27 3.99
N ASP A 102 -18.17 -20.29 3.15
CA ASP A 102 -18.81 -20.53 1.84
C ASP A 102 -17.77 -20.49 0.73
N ILE A 103 -17.36 -21.68 0.26
CA ILE A 103 -16.34 -21.80 -0.79
C ILE A 103 -16.80 -21.23 -2.14
N THR A 104 -18.10 -21.25 -2.43
CA THR A 104 -18.66 -20.68 -3.66
C THR A 104 -18.57 -19.15 -3.63
N ARG A 105 -18.89 -18.55 -2.47
CA ARG A 105 -18.74 -17.10 -2.28
C ARG A 105 -17.28 -16.66 -2.37
N ILE A 106 -16.36 -17.41 -1.78
CA ILE A 106 -14.91 -17.15 -1.86
C ILE A 106 -14.42 -17.21 -3.31
N LEU A 107 -14.79 -18.26 -4.07
CA LEU A 107 -14.42 -18.40 -5.48
C LEU A 107 -14.99 -17.26 -6.34
N THR A 108 -16.19 -16.79 -6.03
CA THR A 108 -16.83 -15.65 -6.70
C THR A 108 -16.03 -14.37 -6.48
N GLU A 109 -15.68 -14.05 -5.24
CA GLU A 109 -14.87 -12.86 -4.92
C GLU A 109 -13.44 -12.97 -5.46
N CYS A 110 -12.81 -14.14 -5.38
CA CYS A 110 -11.50 -14.39 -6.02
C CYS A 110 -11.55 -14.14 -7.52
N GLY A 111 -12.61 -14.58 -8.21
CA GLY A 111 -12.83 -14.30 -9.62
C GLY A 111 -12.92 -12.80 -9.92
N ARG A 112 -13.67 -12.04 -9.10
CA ARG A 112 -13.77 -10.57 -9.20
C ARG A 112 -12.40 -9.90 -9.03
N PHE A 113 -11.63 -10.29 -8.01
CA PHE A 113 -10.29 -9.76 -7.76
C PHE A 113 -9.34 -10.07 -8.91
N PHE A 114 -9.29 -11.35 -9.32
CA PHE A 114 -8.43 -11.83 -10.40
C PHE A 114 -8.69 -11.09 -11.71
N GLN A 115 -9.95 -10.93 -12.09
CA GLN A 115 -10.34 -10.19 -13.28
C GLN A 115 -9.91 -8.72 -13.19
N TYR A 116 -10.08 -8.06 -12.03
CA TYR A 116 -9.64 -6.68 -11.86
C TYR A 116 -8.10 -6.55 -11.96
N TYR A 117 -7.36 -7.43 -11.30
CA TYR A 117 -5.89 -7.42 -11.30
C TYR A 117 -5.30 -7.72 -12.69
N ARG A 118 -5.92 -8.63 -13.45
CA ARG A 118 -5.56 -8.95 -14.84
C ARG A 118 -5.98 -7.87 -15.81
N ASP A 119 -7.25 -7.49 -15.83
CA ASP A 119 -7.83 -6.73 -16.94
C ASP A 119 -7.75 -5.21 -16.71
N THR A 120 -7.85 -4.76 -15.45
CA THR A 120 -7.81 -3.33 -15.10
C THR A 120 -6.41 -2.88 -14.71
N LEU A 121 -5.76 -3.61 -13.79
CA LEU A 121 -4.41 -3.27 -13.33
C LEU A 121 -3.31 -3.82 -14.27
N LYS A 122 -3.61 -4.85 -15.08
CA LYS A 122 -2.70 -5.39 -16.10
C LYS A 122 -1.38 -5.92 -15.57
N PHE A 123 -1.39 -6.51 -14.37
CA PHE A 123 -0.22 -7.18 -13.78
C PHE A 123 0.30 -8.33 -14.63
N VAL A 124 -0.58 -8.99 -15.38
CA VAL A 124 -0.22 -10.00 -16.38
C VAL A 124 -0.76 -9.60 -17.75
N GLU A 125 -0.16 -10.10 -18.83
CA GLU A 125 -0.62 -9.85 -20.19
C GLU A 125 -1.45 -11.02 -20.71
N LYS A 126 -2.73 -10.76 -20.99
CA LYS A 126 -3.66 -11.78 -21.51
C LYS A 126 -3.17 -12.32 -22.86
N GLY A 127 -3.18 -13.64 -22.98
CA GLY A 127 -2.63 -14.39 -24.12
C GLY A 127 -1.15 -14.70 -24.00
N ARG A 128 -0.47 -14.24 -22.94
CA ARG A 128 0.97 -14.45 -22.71
C ARG A 128 1.29 -14.92 -21.29
N SER A 129 0.32 -14.96 -20.40
CA SER A 129 0.54 -15.31 -19.01
C SER A 129 0.33 -16.80 -18.77
N VAL A 130 1.11 -17.38 -17.86
CA VAL A 130 0.82 -18.75 -17.34
C VAL A 130 -0.61 -18.83 -16.79
N SER A 131 -1.11 -17.72 -16.25
CA SER A 131 -2.45 -17.57 -15.72
C SER A 131 -3.55 -17.66 -16.79
N ASP A 132 -3.25 -17.59 -18.09
CA ASP A 132 -4.24 -17.79 -19.16
C ASP A 132 -4.55 -19.28 -19.41
N THR A 133 -3.65 -20.17 -19.00
CA THR A 133 -3.75 -21.61 -19.32
C THR A 133 -3.99 -22.47 -18.09
N LEU A 134 -3.57 -22.02 -16.91
CA LEU A 134 -3.68 -22.74 -15.65
C LEU A 134 -4.57 -22.02 -14.64
N LYS A 135 -5.36 -22.79 -13.90
CA LYS A 135 -6.12 -22.30 -12.75
C LYS A 135 -5.19 -22.09 -11.56
N ALA A 136 -5.39 -21.00 -10.82
CA ALA A 136 -4.75 -20.81 -9.53
C ALA A 136 -5.34 -21.79 -8.49
N LEU A 137 -4.53 -22.21 -7.52
CA LEU A 137 -4.94 -23.12 -6.45
C LEU A 137 -5.35 -22.33 -5.21
N ILE A 138 -6.36 -22.82 -4.49
CA ILE A 138 -6.72 -22.34 -3.15
C ILE A 138 -6.70 -23.53 -2.21
N TYR A 139 -5.94 -23.45 -1.11
CA TYR A 139 -5.95 -24.44 -0.04
C TYR A 139 -6.52 -23.82 1.23
N VAL A 140 -7.60 -24.40 1.73
CA VAL A 140 -8.17 -24.05 3.03
C VAL A 140 -7.65 -25.02 4.08
N THR A 141 -6.82 -24.51 4.99
CA THR A 141 -6.22 -25.29 6.09
C THR A 141 -6.99 -25.05 7.38
N ASN A 142 -7.22 -26.11 8.16
CA ASN A 142 -7.81 -26.01 9.48
C ASN A 142 -6.78 -25.45 10.49
N SER A 143 -6.79 -24.13 10.66
CA SER A 143 -6.04 -23.42 11.70
C SER A 143 -6.89 -22.28 12.26
N THR A 144 -6.71 -22.01 13.55
CA THR A 144 -7.27 -20.83 14.23
C THR A 144 -6.42 -19.59 14.02
N ASP A 145 -5.23 -19.73 13.44
CA ASP A 145 -4.36 -18.61 13.14
C ASP A 145 -5.02 -17.73 12.08
N GLY A 146 -5.03 -16.42 12.32
CA GLY A 146 -5.49 -15.43 11.35
C GLY A 146 -4.46 -15.22 10.24
N THR A 147 -3.94 -16.25 9.61
CA THR A 147 -2.96 -16.12 8.52
C THR A 147 -3.58 -16.47 7.17
N ALA A 148 -3.13 -15.77 6.15
CA ALA A 148 -3.31 -16.15 4.77
C ALA A 148 -1.97 -15.92 4.07
N TYR A 149 -1.72 -16.64 2.98
CA TYR A 149 -0.52 -16.49 2.19
C TYR A 149 -0.87 -16.58 0.70
N GLY A 150 -0.15 -15.81 -0.10
CA GLY A 150 -0.21 -15.84 -1.56
C GLY A 150 1.17 -16.01 -2.18
N GLY A 151 1.21 -16.70 -3.31
CA GLY A 151 2.46 -16.93 -4.05
C GLY A 151 2.25 -17.88 -5.21
N GLY A 152 3.20 -18.78 -5.42
CA GLY A 152 3.06 -19.80 -6.45
C GLY A 152 4.15 -20.87 -6.42
N ALA A 153 4.07 -21.79 -7.37
CA ALA A 153 5.03 -22.87 -7.52
C ALA A 153 5.40 -23.14 -8.98
N GLU A 154 6.64 -23.62 -9.15
CA GLU A 154 7.21 -24.11 -10.42
C GLU A 154 7.20 -23.12 -11.60
N ASN A 155 7.18 -21.81 -11.33
CA ASN A 155 6.97 -20.73 -12.32
C ASN A 155 5.75 -20.97 -13.22
N LYS A 156 4.69 -21.59 -12.68
CA LYS A 156 3.50 -21.99 -13.45
C LYS A 156 2.19 -21.57 -12.82
N VAL A 157 2.00 -21.90 -11.54
CA VAL A 157 0.68 -21.79 -10.90
C VAL A 157 0.76 -20.91 -9.66
N GLY A 158 -0.21 -20.00 -9.55
CA GLY A 158 -0.44 -19.19 -8.38
C GLY A 158 -1.20 -19.97 -7.32
N ILE A 159 -0.91 -19.72 -6.05
CA ILE A 159 -1.47 -20.47 -4.93
C ILE A 159 -1.85 -19.52 -3.80
N LEU A 160 -3.05 -19.70 -3.28
CA LEU A 160 -3.53 -19.11 -2.03
C LEU A 160 -3.60 -20.18 -0.95
N TRP A 161 -3.08 -19.87 0.23
CA TRP A 161 -3.28 -20.65 1.44
C TRP A 161 -4.08 -19.81 2.42
N VAL A 162 -5.26 -20.28 2.81
CA VAL A 162 -6.19 -19.50 3.63
C VAL A 162 -6.66 -20.33 4.82
N THR A 163 -6.96 -19.64 5.91
CA THR A 163 -7.57 -20.23 7.11
C THR A 163 -8.98 -19.66 7.30
N PRO A 164 -9.89 -20.39 7.99
CA PRO A 164 -11.24 -19.92 8.24
C PRO A 164 -11.36 -18.50 8.80
N PRO A 165 -10.52 -18.04 9.76
CA PRO A 165 -10.60 -16.65 10.25
C PRO A 165 -10.42 -15.57 9.17
N ARG A 166 -9.92 -15.90 7.98
CA ARG A 166 -9.74 -14.97 6.85
C ARG A 166 -10.82 -15.07 5.78
N ILE A 167 -11.73 -16.04 5.89
CA ILE A 167 -12.70 -16.38 4.85
C ILE A 167 -14.12 -16.69 5.39
N ASN A 168 -14.33 -16.69 6.70
CA ASN A 168 -15.62 -16.96 7.32
C ASN A 168 -16.55 -15.74 7.32
N THR A 169 -16.01 -14.53 7.21
CA THR A 169 -16.76 -13.28 7.15
C THR A 169 -16.23 -12.36 6.07
N GLU A 170 -17.15 -11.64 5.43
CA GLU A 170 -16.81 -10.54 4.52
C GLU A 170 -16.49 -9.26 5.30
N PRO A 171 -15.66 -8.35 4.75
CA PRO A 171 -14.95 -8.45 3.47
C PRO A 171 -13.72 -9.38 3.53
N PHE A 172 -13.40 -10.03 2.40
CA PHE A 172 -12.23 -10.93 2.29
C PHE A 172 -10.94 -10.15 1.99
N GLY A 173 -10.61 -9.18 2.86
CA GLY A 173 -9.45 -8.30 2.69
C GLY A 173 -8.15 -9.08 2.55
N ALA A 174 -7.84 -9.94 3.52
CA ALA A 174 -6.65 -10.79 3.44
C ALA A 174 -6.56 -11.60 2.13
N VAL A 175 -7.67 -12.19 1.65
CA VAL A 175 -7.66 -12.94 0.38
C VAL A 175 -7.35 -12.05 -0.82
N ALA A 176 -7.91 -10.84 -0.87
CA ALA A 176 -7.62 -9.88 -1.94
C ALA A 176 -6.15 -9.40 -1.91
N HIS A 177 -5.58 -9.22 -0.71
CA HIS A 177 -4.16 -8.91 -0.50
C HIS A 177 -3.26 -10.06 -0.97
N GLU A 178 -3.51 -11.29 -0.50
CA GLU A 178 -2.71 -12.46 -0.87
C GLU A 178 -2.79 -12.77 -2.37
N LEU A 179 -3.95 -12.53 -3.00
CA LEU A 179 -4.04 -12.65 -4.45
C LEU A 179 -3.16 -11.60 -5.17
N GLY A 180 -2.88 -10.46 -4.53
CA GLY A 180 -1.85 -9.53 -5.00
C GLY A 180 -0.47 -10.19 -5.12
N HIS A 181 -0.04 -10.95 -4.10
CA HIS A 181 1.22 -11.71 -4.15
C HIS A 181 1.21 -12.81 -5.22
N VAL A 182 0.07 -13.45 -5.47
CA VAL A 182 -0.08 -14.37 -6.60
C VAL A 182 0.19 -13.67 -7.94
N PHE A 183 -0.29 -12.45 -8.13
CA PHE A 183 -0.03 -11.68 -9.36
C PHE A 183 1.41 -11.17 -9.45
N GLN A 184 2.05 -10.80 -8.33
CA GLN A 184 3.48 -10.48 -8.29
C GLN A 184 4.32 -11.71 -8.66
N TYR A 185 3.93 -12.89 -8.20
CA TYR A 185 4.53 -14.15 -8.62
C TYR A 185 4.34 -14.40 -10.13
N TYR A 186 3.15 -14.15 -10.69
CA TYR A 186 2.93 -14.28 -12.13
C TYR A 186 3.77 -13.33 -12.95
N VAL A 187 4.00 -12.09 -12.52
CA VAL A 187 4.93 -11.17 -13.18
C VAL A 187 6.30 -11.82 -13.37
N HIS A 188 6.81 -12.51 -12.34
CA HIS A 188 8.07 -13.24 -12.45
C HIS A 188 7.96 -14.49 -13.33
N ALA A 189 6.92 -15.30 -13.15
CA ALA A 189 6.69 -16.51 -13.93
C ALA A 189 6.58 -16.23 -15.44
N ASP A 190 6.04 -15.06 -15.79
CA ASP A 190 5.89 -14.56 -17.16
C ASP A 190 7.19 -13.92 -17.71
N GLY A 191 8.28 -13.94 -16.93
CA GLY A 191 9.64 -13.63 -17.39
C GLY A 191 10.21 -12.27 -16.94
N ALA A 192 9.46 -11.45 -16.21
CA ALA A 192 10.01 -10.21 -15.66
C ALA A 192 10.88 -10.47 -14.41
N TRP A 193 11.80 -9.54 -14.11
CA TRP A 193 12.59 -9.65 -12.88
C TRP A 193 11.72 -9.40 -11.64
N GLY A 194 10.81 -8.43 -11.69
CA GLY A 194 9.77 -8.23 -10.69
C GLY A 194 10.28 -8.18 -9.25
N TYR A 195 11.41 -7.49 -9.00
CA TYR A 195 11.97 -7.34 -7.66
C TYR A 195 12.28 -8.68 -6.97
N THR A 196 12.75 -9.70 -7.68
CA THR A 196 12.93 -11.05 -7.10
C THR A 196 14.15 -11.22 -6.20
N SER A 197 14.96 -10.19 -6.00
CA SER A 197 16.11 -10.22 -5.09
C SER A 197 16.26 -8.92 -4.34
N SER A 198 16.43 -8.99 -3.02
CA SER A 198 16.70 -7.82 -2.19
C SER A 198 18.11 -7.27 -2.41
N PRO A 199 18.30 -5.96 -2.17
CA PRO A 199 19.63 -5.36 -2.02
C PRO A 199 20.50 -6.09 -1.00
N GLN A 200 21.82 -6.01 -1.16
CA GLN A 200 22.75 -6.57 -0.19
C GLN A 200 22.54 -5.93 1.20
N GLY A 201 22.36 -6.77 2.21
CA GLY A 201 22.10 -6.33 3.59
C GLY A 201 20.62 -6.21 3.95
N SER A 202 19.71 -6.31 2.97
CA SER A 202 18.27 -6.27 3.23
C SER A 202 17.66 -7.68 3.38
N ASN A 203 16.71 -7.80 4.30
CA ASN A 203 15.95 -9.00 4.65
C ASN A 203 14.70 -9.21 3.77
N GLY A 204 14.33 -8.24 2.94
CA GLY A 204 13.09 -8.29 2.17
C GLY A 204 12.95 -7.13 1.20
N GLN A 205 11.78 -7.00 0.58
CA GLN A 205 11.45 -5.87 -0.27
C GLN A 205 10.04 -5.39 0.01
N THR A 206 9.97 -4.23 0.66
CA THR A 206 8.75 -3.57 1.12
C THR A 206 7.71 -3.38 0.02
N ILE A 207 8.14 -3.27 -1.25
CA ILE A 207 7.24 -3.07 -2.40
C ILE A 207 6.25 -4.21 -2.60
N PHE A 208 6.56 -5.45 -2.19
CA PHE A 208 5.65 -6.60 -2.28
C PHE A 208 4.39 -6.34 -1.45
N GLU A 209 4.57 -5.99 -0.18
CA GLU A 209 3.48 -5.70 0.76
C GLU A 209 2.71 -4.45 0.37
N MET A 210 3.43 -3.37 0.04
CA MET A 210 2.80 -2.11 -0.38
C MET A 210 1.95 -2.30 -1.64
N THR A 211 2.41 -3.12 -2.58
CA THR A 211 1.68 -3.41 -3.82
C THR A 211 0.45 -4.27 -3.55
N SER A 212 0.55 -5.29 -2.69
CA SER A 212 -0.61 -6.12 -2.32
C SER A 212 -1.68 -5.31 -1.58
N GLN A 213 -1.28 -4.40 -0.69
CA GLN A 213 -2.20 -3.44 -0.05
C GLN A 213 -2.83 -2.46 -1.06
N TYR A 214 -2.05 -2.01 -2.04
CA TYR A 214 -2.59 -1.20 -3.14
C TYR A 214 -3.64 -1.97 -3.93
N MET A 215 -3.35 -3.22 -4.32
CA MET A 215 -4.25 -4.06 -5.10
C MET A 215 -5.55 -4.36 -4.34
N LEU A 216 -5.46 -4.74 -3.08
CA LEU A 216 -6.57 -4.84 -2.14
C LEU A 216 -7.45 -3.59 -2.17
N TRP A 217 -6.84 -2.42 -2.00
CA TRP A 217 -7.57 -1.16 -1.93
C TRP A 217 -8.24 -0.75 -3.26
N GLN A 218 -7.76 -1.29 -4.39
CA GLN A 218 -8.43 -1.10 -5.68
C GLN A 218 -9.77 -1.85 -5.75
N VAL A 219 -9.87 -3.04 -5.16
CA VAL A 219 -11.07 -3.90 -5.21
C VAL A 219 -11.98 -3.74 -3.99
N TYR A 220 -11.46 -3.14 -2.92
CA TYR A 220 -12.19 -2.72 -1.72
C TYR A 220 -11.89 -1.23 -1.41
N PRO A 221 -12.57 -0.27 -2.05
CA PRO A 221 -12.33 1.16 -1.83
C PRO A 221 -12.50 1.62 -0.37
N THR A 222 -13.32 0.92 0.41
CA THR A 222 -13.57 1.18 1.84
C THR A 222 -12.56 0.49 2.78
N TRP A 223 -11.46 -0.06 2.27
CA TRP A 223 -10.41 -0.72 3.07
C TRP A 223 -9.90 0.14 4.24
N MET A 224 -9.67 1.44 3.99
CA MET A 224 -9.29 2.40 5.03
C MET A 224 -10.28 2.48 6.20
N THR A 225 -11.52 2.02 6.01
CA THR A 225 -12.56 1.99 7.04
C THR A 225 -12.57 0.67 7.79
N PHE A 226 -12.66 -0.48 7.11
CA PHE A 226 -12.84 -1.76 7.79
C PHE A 226 -11.52 -2.35 8.32
N GLU A 227 -10.37 -1.91 7.82
CA GLU A 227 -9.04 -2.19 8.37
C GLU A 227 -8.30 -0.88 8.71
N ASN A 228 -9.02 0.04 9.39
CA ASN A 228 -8.52 1.39 9.68
C ASN A 228 -7.20 1.43 10.45
N TYR A 229 -6.83 0.37 11.16
CA TYR A 229 -5.56 0.26 11.86
C TYR A 229 -4.35 0.46 10.93
N HIS A 230 -4.43 0.07 9.65
CA HIS A 230 -3.34 0.35 8.69
C HIS A 230 -3.17 1.84 8.44
N LEU A 231 -4.27 2.58 8.26
CA LEU A 231 -4.23 4.02 8.12
C LEU A 231 -3.71 4.68 9.41
N GLN A 232 -4.18 4.24 10.59
CA GLN A 232 -3.73 4.78 11.87
C GLN A 232 -2.21 4.64 12.03
N SER A 233 -1.64 3.47 11.70
CA SER A 233 -0.20 3.26 11.70
C SER A 233 0.52 4.16 10.69
N PHE A 234 0.06 4.23 9.45
CA PHE A 234 0.67 5.13 8.45
C PHE A 234 0.71 6.58 8.92
N MET A 235 -0.39 7.06 9.52
CA MET A 235 -0.49 8.44 10.01
C MET A 235 0.51 8.74 11.15
N GLN A 236 0.94 7.73 11.91
CA GLN A 236 2.00 7.85 12.92
C GLN A 236 3.40 7.89 12.29
N TYR A 237 3.58 7.30 11.11
CA TYR A 237 4.88 7.05 10.49
C TYR A 237 5.07 7.77 9.16
N THR A 238 4.37 8.89 8.94
CA THR A 238 4.48 9.69 7.71
C THR A 238 5.88 10.24 7.45
N ASN A 239 6.70 10.36 8.50
CA ASN A 239 8.08 10.84 8.42
C ASN A 239 9.08 9.79 7.93
N TYR A 240 8.72 8.50 7.89
CA TYR A 240 9.63 7.44 7.46
C TYR A 240 9.79 7.40 5.95
N ALA A 241 10.89 6.81 5.50
CA ALA A 241 11.24 6.79 4.09
C ALA A 241 10.20 6.05 3.24
N PHE A 242 10.05 6.45 1.97
CA PHE A 242 9.34 5.59 1.02
C PHE A 242 10.09 4.26 0.91
N LEU A 243 9.36 3.14 0.97
CA LEU A 243 9.88 1.77 1.06
C LEU A 243 10.43 1.33 2.43
N HIS A 244 10.26 2.13 3.48
CA HIS A 244 10.64 1.73 4.83
C HIS A 244 9.78 0.57 5.36
N GLU A 245 10.40 -0.43 5.99
CA GLU A 245 9.77 -1.66 6.48
C GLU A 245 8.65 -1.41 7.50
N ILE A 246 8.82 -0.41 8.37
CA ILE A 246 7.79 0.03 9.33
C ILE A 246 6.44 0.35 8.66
N ASN A 247 6.46 0.79 7.40
CA ASN A 247 5.28 1.19 6.64
C ASN A 247 4.86 0.15 5.59
N GLN A 248 5.51 -1.02 5.51
CA GLN A 248 5.32 -1.96 4.42
C GLN A 248 3.86 -2.43 4.27
N TYR A 249 3.18 -2.63 5.40
CA TYR A 249 1.77 -3.01 5.43
C TYR A 249 0.81 -1.81 5.46
N HIS A 250 1.31 -0.58 5.55
CA HIS A 250 0.49 0.60 5.89
C HIS A 250 0.45 1.66 4.80
N SER A 251 1.37 1.66 3.83
CA SER A 251 1.56 2.78 2.90
C SER A 251 1.38 2.44 1.42
N PRO A 252 0.18 2.02 0.95
CA PRO A 252 -0.08 1.87 -0.49
C PRO A 252 -0.28 3.23 -1.21
N TYR A 253 -0.25 4.34 -0.48
CA TYR A 253 -0.76 5.64 -0.92
C TYR A 253 0.08 6.28 -2.04
N VAL A 254 1.40 6.07 -2.05
CA VAL A 254 2.26 6.52 -3.16
C VAL A 254 1.93 5.77 -4.46
N LEU A 255 1.64 4.46 -4.38
CA LEU A 255 1.25 3.66 -5.54
C LEU A 255 -0.13 4.10 -6.07
N GLU A 256 -1.04 4.49 -5.18
CA GLU A 256 -2.32 5.12 -5.55
C GLU A 256 -2.09 6.46 -6.26
N TYR A 257 -1.23 7.32 -5.73
CA TYR A 257 -0.91 8.61 -6.37
C TYR A 257 -0.32 8.40 -7.77
N TRP A 258 0.63 7.48 -7.92
CA TRP A 258 1.21 7.16 -9.23
C TRP A 258 0.17 6.61 -10.20
N SER A 259 -0.75 5.78 -9.73
CA SER A 259 -1.86 5.26 -10.55
C SER A 259 -2.82 6.36 -10.99
N ASN A 260 -3.13 7.29 -10.10
CA ASN A 260 -3.95 8.46 -10.43
C ASN A 260 -3.26 9.35 -11.47
N LYS A 261 -1.94 9.54 -11.35
CA LYS A 261 -1.16 10.40 -12.26
C LYS A 261 -0.85 9.77 -13.62
N ARG A 262 -0.61 8.46 -13.67
CA ARG A 262 -0.05 7.76 -14.85
C ARG A 262 -0.94 6.64 -15.40
N GLY A 263 -2.12 6.47 -14.83
CA GLY A 263 -3.08 5.43 -15.19
C GLY A 263 -3.03 4.22 -14.26
N LYS A 264 -4.17 3.54 -14.13
CA LYS A 264 -4.35 2.40 -13.20
C LYS A 264 -3.40 1.23 -13.46
N ASP A 265 -2.88 1.09 -14.67
CA ASP A 265 -1.94 0.02 -15.04
C ASP A 265 -0.47 0.39 -14.75
N PHE A 266 -0.20 1.57 -14.20
CA PHE A 266 1.17 2.04 -14.00
C PHE A 266 1.95 1.20 -12.98
N VAL A 267 1.33 0.77 -11.88
CA VAL A 267 2.00 -0.09 -10.89
C VAL A 267 2.41 -1.43 -11.53
N ALA A 268 1.57 -2.00 -12.40
CA ALA A 268 1.96 -3.20 -13.15
C ALA A 268 3.10 -2.93 -14.15
N LYS A 269 3.12 -1.76 -14.81
CA LYS A 269 4.25 -1.35 -15.67
C LYS A 269 5.55 -1.22 -14.87
N LEU A 270 5.47 -0.71 -13.64
CA LEU A 270 6.59 -0.63 -12.72
C LEU A 270 7.15 -2.04 -12.42
N TRP A 271 6.29 -2.98 -12.02
CA TRP A 271 6.67 -4.36 -11.72
C TRP A 271 7.25 -5.12 -12.93
N LYS A 272 6.56 -5.07 -14.07
CA LYS A 272 7.01 -5.75 -15.30
C LYS A 272 8.24 -5.09 -15.92
N GLY A 273 8.41 -3.78 -15.69
CA GLY A 273 9.50 -2.99 -16.24
C GLY A 273 10.78 -3.03 -15.42
N ALA A 274 10.75 -3.52 -14.17
CA ALA A 274 11.90 -3.56 -13.28
C ALA A 274 13.04 -4.43 -13.84
N THR A 275 14.28 -3.97 -13.69
CA THR A 275 15.48 -4.70 -14.08
C THR A 275 16.35 -5.02 -12.87
N ARG A 276 17.17 -6.07 -12.96
CA ARG A 276 17.96 -6.56 -11.83
C ARG A 276 18.86 -5.45 -11.27
N GLY A 277 18.75 -5.23 -9.96
CA GLY A 277 19.54 -4.22 -9.23
C GLY A 277 18.84 -2.86 -9.14
N GLU A 278 17.59 -2.74 -9.58
CA GLU A 278 16.78 -1.55 -9.36
C GLU A 278 15.82 -1.77 -8.19
N ASP A 279 15.69 -0.76 -7.34
CA ASP A 279 14.53 -0.62 -6.48
C ASP A 279 13.34 0.03 -7.25
N PRO A 280 12.16 0.15 -6.63
CA PRO A 280 11.01 0.81 -7.22
C PRO A 280 11.23 2.27 -7.63
N VAL A 281 12.07 3.02 -6.92
CA VAL A 281 12.35 4.43 -7.23
C VAL A 281 13.22 4.53 -8.49
N MET A 282 14.26 3.71 -8.59
CA MET A 282 15.11 3.60 -9.79
C MET A 282 14.29 3.20 -11.01
N THR A 283 13.48 2.14 -10.87
CA THR A 283 12.59 1.66 -11.94
C THR A 283 11.64 2.77 -12.37
N TYR A 284 10.99 3.45 -11.41
CA TYR A 284 10.07 4.54 -11.68
C TYR A 284 10.74 5.65 -12.49
N LYS A 285 11.90 6.13 -12.03
CA LYS A 285 12.63 7.22 -12.69
C LYS A 285 13.03 6.84 -14.12
N ARG A 286 13.50 5.62 -14.33
CA ARG A 286 13.86 5.12 -15.66
C ARG A 286 12.65 5.07 -16.61
N ILE A 287 11.57 4.39 -16.22
CA ILE A 287 10.42 4.17 -17.12
C ILE A 287 9.60 5.44 -17.37
N THR A 288 9.69 6.42 -16.47
CA THR A 288 9.00 7.72 -16.61
C THR A 288 9.92 8.83 -17.10
N GLN A 289 11.22 8.53 -17.30
CA GLN A 289 12.24 9.49 -17.74
C GLN A 289 12.33 10.73 -16.83
N THR A 290 12.14 10.53 -15.51
CA THR A 290 12.22 11.62 -14.53
C THR A 290 13.56 11.62 -13.81
N ASP A 291 14.14 12.81 -13.62
CA ASP A 291 15.30 13.00 -12.77
C ASP A 291 14.95 13.01 -11.28
N GLN A 292 15.96 13.13 -10.42
CA GLN A 292 15.75 13.15 -8.97
C GLN A 292 14.90 14.33 -8.51
N LYS A 293 15.10 15.51 -9.12
CA LYS A 293 14.35 16.72 -8.77
C LYS A 293 12.87 16.52 -9.04
N THR A 294 12.53 16.04 -10.23
CA THR A 294 11.15 15.79 -10.65
C THR A 294 10.50 14.72 -9.79
N PHE A 295 11.24 13.64 -9.46
CA PHE A 295 10.75 12.63 -8.53
C PHE A 295 10.40 13.23 -7.16
N ASN A 296 11.29 14.03 -6.57
CA ASN A 296 11.04 14.73 -5.31
C ASN A 296 9.81 15.66 -5.38
N ASP A 297 9.67 16.41 -6.48
CA ASP A 297 8.53 17.32 -6.70
C ASP A 297 7.20 16.53 -6.73
N GLU A 298 7.21 15.33 -7.31
CA GLU A 298 6.04 14.45 -7.36
C GLU A 298 5.71 13.79 -6.03
N MET A 299 6.70 13.32 -5.28
CA MET A 299 6.48 12.80 -3.93
C MET A 299 5.88 13.88 -3.03
N PHE A 300 6.40 15.11 -3.10
CA PHE A 300 5.84 16.24 -2.37
C PHE A 300 4.40 16.56 -2.77
N ASP A 301 4.08 16.51 -4.08
CA ASP A 301 2.70 16.68 -4.54
C ASP A 301 1.76 15.59 -4.01
N ALA A 302 2.22 14.33 -3.96
CA ALA A 302 1.48 13.22 -3.37
C ALA A 302 1.17 13.50 -1.89
N TYR A 303 2.14 13.96 -1.11
CA TYR A 303 1.99 14.18 0.33
C TYR A 303 1.00 15.28 0.66
N ARG A 304 0.96 16.35 -0.13
CA ARG A 304 -0.09 17.37 0.01
C ARG A 304 -1.48 16.80 -0.28
N LYS A 305 -1.60 15.84 -1.20
CA LYS A 305 -2.87 15.12 -1.45
C LYS A 305 -3.19 14.08 -0.38
N PHE A 306 -2.21 13.56 0.35
CA PHE A 306 -2.47 12.68 1.50
C PHE A 306 -3.02 13.47 2.68
N VAL A 307 -2.64 14.75 2.85
CA VAL A 307 -3.25 15.63 3.86
C VAL A 307 -4.76 15.79 3.66
N THR A 308 -5.19 15.84 2.39
CA THR A 308 -6.58 16.10 2.00
C THR A 308 -7.34 14.87 1.51
N TRP A 309 -6.65 13.76 1.27
CA TRP A 309 -7.15 12.51 0.67
C TRP A 309 -7.98 12.71 -0.59
N ASP A 310 -7.56 13.63 -1.45
CA ASP A 310 -8.43 14.22 -2.47
C ASP A 310 -8.09 13.78 -3.90
N MET A 311 -7.61 12.54 -4.04
CA MET A 311 -7.42 11.91 -5.33
C MET A 311 -8.77 11.37 -5.86
N PRO A 312 -9.14 11.61 -7.13
CA PRO A 312 -10.46 11.32 -7.67
C PRO A 312 -11.05 9.93 -7.34
N ARG A 313 -10.25 8.87 -7.35
CA ARG A 313 -10.74 7.50 -7.04
C ARG A 313 -11.20 7.36 -5.59
N ILE A 314 -10.51 8.02 -4.67
CA ILE A 314 -10.64 7.75 -3.22
C ILE A 314 -11.33 8.88 -2.46
N GLU A 315 -11.47 10.07 -3.05
CA GLU A 315 -11.91 11.28 -2.35
C GLU A 315 -13.23 11.06 -1.58
N THR A 316 -14.23 10.43 -2.20
CA THR A 316 -15.53 10.21 -1.54
C THR A 316 -15.42 9.35 -0.28
N VAL A 317 -14.58 8.31 -0.29
CA VAL A 317 -14.44 7.37 0.83
C VAL A 317 -13.40 7.81 1.85
N ALA A 318 -12.37 8.55 1.42
CA ALA A 318 -11.22 8.91 2.24
C ALA A 318 -11.28 10.33 2.80
N LYS A 319 -12.15 11.23 2.30
CA LYS A 319 -12.29 12.61 2.82
C LYS A 319 -12.55 12.69 4.32
N GLN A 320 -13.15 11.65 4.91
CA GLN A 320 -13.37 11.56 6.36
C GLN A 320 -12.07 11.49 7.17
N TYR A 321 -10.94 11.21 6.52
CA TYR A 321 -9.61 11.13 7.13
C TYR A 321 -8.76 12.38 6.83
N ALA A 322 -9.28 13.34 6.06
CA ALA A 322 -8.57 14.56 5.68
C ALA A 322 -8.33 15.45 6.91
N ASN A 323 -7.22 16.20 6.88
CA ASN A 323 -6.86 17.17 7.92
C ASN A 323 -6.66 16.55 9.32
N LYS A 324 -6.30 15.26 9.38
CA LYS A 324 -6.04 14.53 10.64
C LYS A 324 -4.56 14.24 10.90
N HIS A 325 -3.67 14.77 10.07
CA HIS A 325 -2.23 14.63 10.25
C HIS A 325 -1.76 15.25 11.55
N THR A 326 -0.73 14.63 12.13
CA THR A 326 -0.02 15.13 13.30
C THR A 326 1.46 15.28 12.96
N SER A 327 2.12 16.17 13.69
CA SER A 327 3.57 16.34 13.67
C SER A 327 3.96 17.05 14.97
N LYS A 328 5.24 17.30 15.18
CA LYS A 328 5.74 17.78 16.46
C LYS A 328 7.00 18.61 16.30
N LEU A 329 6.94 19.86 16.74
CA LEU A 329 8.05 20.79 16.74
C LEU A 329 8.37 21.25 18.16
N ASN A 330 9.64 21.51 18.42
CA ASN A 330 10.12 22.13 19.66
C ASN A 330 10.38 23.61 19.40
N ALA A 331 9.97 24.46 20.34
CA ALA A 331 10.38 25.86 20.32
C ALA A 331 11.91 25.98 20.42
N SER A 332 12.47 26.92 19.67
CA SER A 332 13.89 27.28 19.62
C SER A 332 14.04 28.79 19.91
N THR A 333 15.26 29.31 19.83
CA THR A 333 15.51 30.74 20.06
C THR A 333 14.91 31.62 18.96
N ASP A 334 14.65 32.89 19.27
CA ASP A 334 14.30 33.93 18.30
C ASP A 334 13.05 33.64 17.44
N GLY A 335 12.11 32.86 17.98
CA GLY A 335 10.85 32.50 17.32
C GLY A 335 10.99 31.38 16.28
N TRP A 336 12.13 30.68 16.23
CA TRP A 336 12.29 29.48 15.44
C TRP A 336 11.65 28.27 16.12
N TYR A 337 11.20 27.32 15.31
CA TYR A 337 10.71 26.01 15.73
C TYR A 337 11.49 24.93 14.98
N ARG A 338 11.97 23.92 15.71
CA ARG A 338 12.73 22.80 15.17
C ARG A 338 11.86 21.55 15.11
N ILE A 339 11.93 20.80 14.01
CA ILE A 339 11.29 19.48 13.94
C ILE A 339 11.81 18.56 15.06
N SER A 340 10.94 17.78 15.69
CA SER A 340 11.38 16.85 16.73
C SER A 340 12.06 15.62 16.12
N PRO A 341 13.13 15.08 16.74
CA PRO A 341 13.85 13.92 16.20
C PRO A 341 12.99 12.68 15.95
N ASP A 342 11.95 12.46 16.76
CA ASP A 342 11.02 11.32 16.67
C ASP A 342 10.11 11.36 15.43
N VAL A 343 9.96 12.52 14.80
CA VAL A 343 9.15 12.72 13.58
C VAL A 343 9.92 13.41 12.46
N CYS A 344 11.26 13.42 12.55
CA CYS A 344 12.11 14.01 11.52
C CYS A 344 11.96 13.22 10.20
N PRO A 345 11.75 13.89 9.05
CA PRO A 345 11.52 13.19 7.80
C PRO A 345 12.81 12.51 7.30
N GLN A 346 12.69 11.26 6.86
CA GLN A 346 13.71 10.50 6.14
C GLN A 346 13.55 10.71 4.63
N ASN A 347 14.27 9.96 3.77
CA ASN A 347 14.13 10.04 2.32
C ASN A 347 12.69 9.85 1.86
N TYR A 348 12.10 10.91 1.31
CA TYR A 348 10.71 10.90 0.89
C TYR A 348 9.74 10.70 2.07
N GLY A 349 10.15 10.86 3.31
CA GLY A 349 9.23 11.05 4.44
C GLY A 349 8.69 12.48 4.45
N TYR A 350 7.58 12.72 5.16
CA TYR A 350 6.98 14.05 5.25
C TYR A 350 6.35 14.37 6.60
N ASN A 351 6.17 15.67 6.82
CA ASN A 351 5.41 16.24 7.91
C ASN A 351 4.34 17.16 7.35
N ALA A 352 3.14 17.13 7.94
CA ALA A 352 2.11 18.13 7.73
C ALA A 352 1.87 18.85 9.05
N ILE A 353 2.13 20.15 9.07
CA ILE A 353 2.11 21.00 10.26
C ILE A 353 0.90 21.91 10.16
N ARG A 354 -0.05 21.76 11.08
CA ARG A 354 -1.23 22.63 11.12
C ARG A 354 -0.84 24.00 11.65
N LEU A 355 -1.27 25.04 10.95
CA LEU A 355 -1.14 26.42 11.36
C LEU A 355 -2.50 26.94 11.83
N ASP A 356 -2.47 27.96 12.68
CA ASP A 356 -3.69 28.73 12.94
C ASP A 356 -4.09 29.49 11.67
N VAL A 357 -5.38 29.65 11.44
CA VAL A 357 -5.88 30.30 10.22
C VAL A 357 -6.06 31.78 10.50
N PRO A 358 -5.21 32.68 9.95
CA PRO A 358 -5.39 34.12 10.12
C PRO A 358 -6.53 34.64 9.22
N THR A 359 -6.83 35.93 9.32
CA THR A 359 -7.81 36.58 8.44
C THR A 359 -7.43 36.37 6.97
N ALA A 360 -8.44 36.14 6.12
CA ALA A 360 -8.24 36.03 4.67
C ALA A 360 -7.46 37.23 4.12
N GLY A 361 -6.56 36.97 3.16
CA GLY A 361 -5.66 37.97 2.59
C GLY A 361 -4.42 38.27 3.44
N THR A 362 -4.33 37.77 4.67
CA THR A 362 -3.09 37.87 5.47
C THR A 362 -1.95 37.20 4.71
N ASN A 363 -0.84 37.90 4.59
CA ASN A 363 0.37 37.36 3.97
C ASN A 363 1.21 36.65 5.03
N VAL A 364 1.17 35.32 5.02
CA VAL A 364 1.97 34.49 5.94
C VAL A 364 3.38 34.37 5.37
N ARG A 365 4.37 34.78 6.16
CA ARG A 365 5.78 34.63 5.80
C ARG A 365 6.35 33.38 6.47
N LEU A 366 7.04 32.55 5.69
CA LEU A 366 7.82 31.41 6.16
C LEU A 366 9.29 31.67 5.91
N GLN A 367 10.07 31.65 6.98
CA GLN A 367 11.51 31.47 6.92
C GLN A 367 11.82 30.00 7.20
N PHE A 368 12.58 29.37 6.32
CA PHE A 368 12.92 27.95 6.37
C PHE A 368 14.43 27.78 6.39
N ARG A 369 14.94 26.85 7.21
CA ARG A 369 16.33 26.41 7.15
C ARG A 369 16.45 24.89 7.37
N GLY A 370 17.04 24.20 6.42
CA GLY A 370 17.52 22.84 6.58
C GLY A 370 18.79 22.81 7.40
N ILE A 371 18.89 21.88 8.35
CA ILE A 371 19.99 21.79 9.33
C ILE A 371 20.59 20.38 9.35
N ALA A 372 20.79 19.79 8.17
CA ALA A 372 21.41 18.47 8.04
C ALA A 372 22.73 18.38 8.81
N GLY A 373 22.94 17.26 9.53
CA GLY A 373 24.09 17.09 10.41
C GLY A 373 23.93 17.72 11.81
N ALA A 374 22.79 18.33 12.13
CA ALA A 374 22.55 18.87 13.47
C ALA A 374 22.57 17.77 14.55
N SER A 375 23.14 18.10 15.71
CA SER A 375 23.14 17.21 16.87
C SER A 375 21.72 16.82 17.30
N GLY A 376 21.54 15.57 17.69
CA GLY A 376 20.24 14.98 18.04
C GLY A 376 19.50 14.33 16.87
N PHE A 377 20.07 14.35 15.66
CA PHE A 377 19.53 13.67 14.47
C PHE A 377 20.55 12.71 13.86
N ARG A 378 20.06 11.66 13.20
CA ARG A 378 20.91 10.74 12.45
C ARG A 378 21.51 11.45 11.25
N SER A 379 22.83 11.40 11.14
CA SER A 379 23.62 12.16 10.18
C SER A 379 24.24 11.23 9.15
N ILE A 380 23.47 10.91 8.11
CA ILE A 380 23.83 9.91 7.09
C ILE A 380 23.76 10.59 5.74
N LYS A 381 24.86 10.53 4.96
CA LYS A 381 24.98 11.16 3.63
C LYS A 381 24.47 12.61 3.61
N VAL A 382 24.90 13.41 4.57
CA VAL A 382 24.41 14.78 4.79
C VAL A 382 24.61 15.70 3.58
N ASP A 383 25.58 15.40 2.73
CA ASP A 383 25.83 16.10 1.45
C ASP A 383 24.71 15.87 0.42
N LYS A 384 23.87 14.87 0.63
CA LYS A 384 22.69 14.57 -0.20
C LYS A 384 21.39 15.16 0.34
N ALA A 385 21.45 15.92 1.42
CA ALA A 385 20.27 16.51 2.04
C ALA A 385 19.50 17.43 1.08
N GLY A 386 18.17 17.34 1.15
CA GLY A 386 17.29 18.26 0.44
C GLY A 386 15.89 18.21 1.00
N TRP A 387 15.12 19.27 0.71
CA TRP A 387 13.77 19.43 1.21
C TRP A 387 12.82 19.83 0.09
N ARG A 388 11.54 19.53 0.28
CA ARG A 388 10.44 20.25 -0.35
C ARG A 388 9.52 20.79 0.72
N TYR A 389 9.03 21.99 0.52
CA TYR A 389 8.10 22.61 1.44
C TYR A 389 7.18 23.59 0.72
N GLY A 390 6.00 23.80 1.30
CA GLY A 390 4.96 24.64 0.71
C GLY A 390 3.66 24.61 1.51
N PHE A 391 2.85 25.65 1.32
CA PHE A 391 1.57 25.79 1.99
C PHE A 391 0.46 25.01 1.29
N LEU A 392 -0.53 24.59 2.08
CA LEU A 392 -1.77 24.00 1.62
C LEU A 392 -2.92 24.63 2.42
N ALA A 393 -3.86 25.26 1.74
CA ALA A 393 -5.10 25.75 2.33
C ALA A 393 -6.27 24.87 1.89
N VAL A 394 -7.12 24.49 2.84
CA VAL A 394 -8.38 23.79 2.61
C VAL A 394 -9.51 24.72 2.98
N LYS A 395 -10.41 25.02 2.04
CA LYS A 395 -11.53 25.93 2.25
C LYS A 395 -12.70 25.25 2.95
N THR A 396 -13.65 26.05 3.45
CA THR A 396 -14.88 25.57 4.11
C THR A 396 -15.75 24.70 3.20
N ASP A 397 -15.70 24.91 1.89
CA ASP A 397 -16.39 24.09 0.88
C ASP A 397 -15.64 22.78 0.54
N GLY A 398 -14.47 22.55 1.14
CA GLY A 398 -13.62 21.39 0.89
C GLY A 398 -12.69 21.51 -0.31
N SER A 399 -12.71 22.63 -1.06
CA SER A 399 -11.74 22.89 -2.14
C SER A 399 -10.35 23.22 -1.58
N ARG A 400 -9.32 22.96 -2.38
CA ARG A 400 -7.91 23.05 -1.96
C ARG A 400 -7.19 24.12 -2.76
N VAL A 401 -6.30 24.85 -2.10
CA VAL A 401 -5.30 25.72 -2.73
C VAL A 401 -3.93 25.19 -2.36
N TYR A 402 -3.24 24.60 -3.34
CA TYR A 402 -1.86 24.16 -3.20
C TYR A 402 -0.93 25.32 -3.53
N GLY A 403 -0.16 25.78 -2.55
CA GLY A 403 0.88 26.78 -2.78
C GLY A 403 2.04 26.23 -3.60
N ASP A 404 2.95 27.13 -3.97
CA ASP A 404 4.16 26.76 -4.71
C ASP A 404 5.03 25.76 -3.94
N THR A 405 5.82 25.01 -4.70
CA THR A 405 6.78 24.04 -4.17
C THR A 405 8.16 24.68 -4.12
N TYR A 406 8.73 24.76 -2.92
CA TYR A 406 10.05 25.32 -2.67
C TYR A 406 11.05 24.22 -2.32
N SER A 407 12.33 24.45 -2.63
CA SER A 407 13.40 23.45 -2.46
C SER A 407 14.70 23.97 -1.88
N SER A 408 14.81 25.27 -1.59
CA SER A 408 16.04 25.87 -1.08
C SER A 408 16.32 25.38 0.35
N SER A 409 17.58 25.09 0.66
CA SER A 409 17.99 24.73 2.03
C SER A 409 17.86 25.90 3.00
N THR A 410 17.81 27.13 2.50
CA THR A 410 17.39 28.32 3.25
C THR A 410 16.42 29.10 2.38
N GLY A 411 15.25 29.44 2.91
CA GLY A 411 14.19 30.09 2.17
C GLY A 411 13.48 31.16 2.98
N ASP A 412 12.93 32.13 2.27
CA ASP A 412 12.10 33.20 2.80
C ASP A 412 11.00 33.47 1.78
N LEU A 413 9.76 33.16 2.14
CA LEU A 413 8.64 33.15 1.20
C LEU A 413 7.34 33.58 1.84
N ASN A 414 6.39 33.93 0.99
CA ASN A 414 5.13 34.53 1.36
C ASN A 414 3.97 33.75 0.76
N PHE A 415 2.87 33.65 1.51
CA PHE A 415 1.64 33.00 1.07
C PHE A 415 0.43 33.80 1.52
N ALA A 416 -0.33 34.31 0.55
CA ALA A 416 -1.58 35.01 0.81
C ALA A 416 -2.68 34.00 1.14
N VAL A 417 -3.22 34.06 2.36
CA VAL A 417 -4.24 33.12 2.82
C VAL A 417 -5.55 33.30 2.03
N PRO A 418 -6.03 32.27 1.33
CA PRO A 418 -7.27 32.36 0.56
C PRO A 418 -8.49 32.66 1.44
N ALA A 419 -9.50 33.31 0.86
CA ALA A 419 -10.80 33.47 1.49
C ALA A 419 -11.42 32.11 1.84
N ASN A 420 -12.19 32.09 2.95
CA ASN A 420 -12.90 30.92 3.46
C ASN A 420 -11.99 29.72 3.79
N THR A 421 -10.73 29.97 4.17
CA THR A 421 -9.83 28.90 4.63
C THR A 421 -10.33 28.30 5.95
N ALA A 422 -10.51 26.99 6.00
CA ALA A 422 -10.87 26.22 7.19
C ALA A 422 -9.65 25.54 7.84
N PHE A 423 -8.68 25.12 7.02
CA PHE A 423 -7.41 24.58 7.47
C PHE A 423 -6.27 25.19 6.69
N LEU A 424 -5.21 25.57 7.40
CA LEU A 424 -3.94 26.00 6.82
C LEU A 424 -2.85 25.04 7.28
N TRP A 425 -2.09 24.51 6.33
CA TRP A 425 -1.03 23.54 6.56
C TRP A 425 0.27 24.04 5.94
N LEU A 426 1.38 23.78 6.61
CA LEU A 426 2.71 23.74 6.02
C LEU A 426 3.10 22.26 5.86
N VAL A 427 3.39 21.84 4.63
CA VAL A 427 3.91 20.49 4.36
C VAL A 427 5.40 20.60 4.12
N VAL A 428 6.19 19.71 4.72
CA VAL A 428 7.64 19.60 4.53
C VAL A 428 7.98 18.14 4.28
N SER A 429 8.84 17.84 3.31
CA SER A 429 9.30 16.47 3.02
C SER A 429 10.79 16.39 2.81
N GLY A 430 11.38 15.27 3.20
CA GLY A 430 12.73 14.88 2.83
C GLY A 430 12.82 14.62 1.34
N ALA A 431 13.76 15.27 0.66
CA ALA A 431 13.86 15.28 -0.79
C ALA A 431 15.35 15.22 -1.20
N PRO A 432 15.99 14.05 -1.08
CA PRO A 432 17.43 13.93 -1.28
C PRO A 432 17.83 14.33 -2.70
N THR A 433 19.03 14.90 -2.84
CA THR A 433 19.58 15.33 -4.14
C THR A 433 19.99 14.14 -5.01
N GLU A 434 20.12 12.96 -4.42
CA GLU A 434 20.44 11.69 -5.06
C GLU A 434 19.68 10.56 -4.36
N HIS A 435 19.20 9.58 -5.10
CA HIS A 435 18.53 8.43 -4.52
C HIS A 435 19.51 7.30 -4.21
N TRP A 436 19.33 6.66 -3.06
CA TRP A 436 19.87 5.34 -2.73
C TRP A 436 18.78 4.48 -2.11
N GLU A 437 18.98 3.16 -2.16
CA GLU A 437 18.03 2.17 -1.65
C GLU A 437 17.91 2.25 -0.13
N HIS A 438 16.68 2.17 0.36
CA HIS A 438 16.38 1.91 1.77
C HIS A 438 16.53 0.41 2.04
N LEU A 439 17.26 0.04 3.08
CA LEU A 439 17.42 -1.37 3.45
C LEU A 439 16.33 -1.76 4.44
N ASN A 440 15.50 -2.74 4.08
CA ASN A 440 14.67 -3.43 5.06
C ASN A 440 15.59 -4.34 5.89
N ASP A 441 16.11 -3.87 7.01
CA ASP A 441 17.04 -4.60 7.87
C ASP A 441 16.65 -4.61 9.36
N ASN A 442 15.54 -3.95 9.72
CA ASN A 442 15.05 -3.73 11.08
C ASN A 442 16.04 -2.92 11.95
N SER A 443 16.84 -2.06 11.34
CA SER A 443 17.75 -1.15 12.02
C SER A 443 17.50 0.28 11.55
N ASP A 444 17.37 1.21 12.48
CA ASP A 444 17.30 2.63 12.14
C ASP A 444 18.68 3.29 12.06
N THR A 445 19.76 2.52 12.26
CA THR A 445 21.13 3.06 12.35
C THR A 445 21.67 3.58 11.02
N ASN A 446 21.12 3.10 9.91
CA ASN A 446 21.43 3.53 8.54
C ASN A 446 20.35 4.42 7.91
N ASP A 447 19.28 4.75 8.66
CA ASP A 447 18.21 5.64 8.19
C ASP A 447 18.58 7.12 8.31
N GLU A 448 18.69 7.81 7.20
CA GLU A 448 18.94 9.24 7.20
C GLU A 448 17.79 10.06 7.82
N GLN A 449 18.11 11.24 8.33
CA GLN A 449 17.13 12.22 8.78
C GLN A 449 17.43 13.59 8.17
N TRP A 450 16.37 14.30 7.79
CA TRP A 450 16.43 15.62 7.14
C TRP A 450 15.87 16.72 8.05
N PRO A 451 16.59 17.09 9.13
CA PRO A 451 16.09 18.06 10.10
C PRO A 451 16.01 19.46 9.51
N TYR A 452 15.04 20.22 9.99
CA TYR A 452 14.80 21.60 9.57
C TYR A 452 14.25 22.45 10.73
N GLU A 453 14.33 23.75 10.55
CA GLU A 453 13.71 24.76 11.40
C GLU A 453 12.86 25.71 10.55
N ILE A 454 11.78 26.20 11.16
CA ILE A 454 10.86 27.16 10.56
C ILE A 454 10.63 28.35 11.50
N LYS A 455 10.39 29.51 10.92
CA LYS A 455 9.88 30.70 11.61
C LYS A 455 8.75 31.30 10.79
N LEU A 456 7.68 31.70 11.47
CA LEU A 456 6.44 32.17 10.85
C LEU A 456 6.12 33.59 11.31
N GLU A 457 5.66 34.41 10.37
CA GLU A 457 5.05 35.72 10.63
C GLU A 457 3.66 35.75 9.98
N GLY A 458 2.70 36.44 10.62
CA GLY A 458 1.31 36.49 10.16
C GLY A 458 0.46 35.25 10.52
N THR A 459 1.06 34.22 11.14
CA THR A 459 0.36 33.11 11.79
C THR A 459 1.26 32.41 12.83
N THR A 460 0.69 31.48 13.58
CA THR A 460 1.36 30.61 14.55
C THR A 460 1.16 29.13 14.20
N ILE A 461 2.08 28.28 14.64
CA ILE A 461 1.88 26.83 14.62
C ILE A 461 0.74 26.50 15.58
N ASN A 462 -0.20 25.66 15.16
CA ASN A 462 -1.27 25.24 16.03
C ASN A 462 -0.70 24.55 17.28
N LYS A 463 -1.14 24.98 18.46
CA LYS A 463 -0.56 24.54 19.75
C LYS A 463 -0.47 23.01 19.93
N ALA A 464 -1.32 22.23 19.28
CA ALA A 464 -1.27 20.76 19.35
C ALA A 464 -0.01 20.14 18.69
N PHE A 465 0.76 20.94 17.93
CA PHE A 465 1.96 20.52 17.21
C PHE A 465 3.25 21.02 17.88
N ILE A 466 3.14 21.78 18.98
CA ILE A 466 4.28 22.31 19.74
C ILE A 466 4.43 21.49 21.02
N LYS A 467 5.66 21.07 21.32
CA LYS A 467 5.99 20.42 22.59
C LYS A 467 6.31 21.42 23.68
#